data_AF-A0A813Z267-F1
#
_entry.id   AF-A0A813Z267-F1
#
_cell.length_a   1.000
_cell.length_b   1.000
_cell.length_c   1.000
_cell.angle_alpha   90.00
_cell.angle_beta   90.00
_cell.angle_gamma   90.00
#
_symmetry.space_group_name_H-M   'P 1'
#
loop_
_entity.id
_entity.type
_entity.pdbx_description
1 polymer ?
#
loop_
_entity_poly.entity_id
_entity_poly.type
_entity_poly.pdbx_seq_one_letter_code
_entity_poly.pdbx_strand_id
1 'polypeptide(L)'
;MLKLQMRIELLSLDLENKDITLKDIKEIIAVEYGVETVDDILLSFSGIPLNDDDKQLVTVGLVQGATIDASVKLLGGKIHGQLSRAGKVKSATPKVEKQEDKPKKLTGRAKQRQLYTKRFVNKITTIDGRHILL
;
A
#
# COMPACT_ATOMS: atom_id res chain seq x y z
N MET A 1 2.61 -5.05 5.07
CA MET A 1 3.88 -5.25 5.79
C MET A 1 4.23 -6.73 5.64
N LEU A 2 5.13 -7.08 4.70
CA LEU A 2 5.62 -8.46 4.61
C LEU A 2 6.55 -8.65 5.81
N LYS A 3 6.15 -9.52 6.72
CA LYS A 3 7.00 -9.97 7.83
C LYS A 3 7.32 -11.42 7.54
N LEU A 4 8.60 -11.76 7.46
CA LEU A 4 9.01 -13.15 7.52
C LEU A 4 9.02 -13.52 9.00
N GLN A 5 8.06 -14.34 9.44
CA GLN A 5 8.04 -14.89 10.79
C GLN A 5 8.70 -16.27 10.75
N MET A 6 9.70 -16.46 11.61
CA MET A 6 10.40 -17.73 11.77
C MET A 6 10.44 -18.10 13.25
N ARG A 7 10.22 -19.39 13.54
CA ARG A 7 10.49 -19.96 14.86
C ARG A 7 11.91 -20.48 14.87
N ILE A 8 12.68 -20.04 15.86
CA ILE A 8 14.06 -20.46 16.06
C ILE A 8 14.11 -21.22 17.39
N GLU A 9 14.64 -22.43 17.37
CA GLU A 9 14.94 -23.20 18.59
C GLU A 9 16.38 -22.92 19.02
N LEU A 10 16.57 -22.43 20.25
CA LEU A 10 17.91 -22.24 20.82
C LEU A 10 18.45 -23.59 21.32
N LEU A 11 18.95 -24.42 20.39
CA LEU A 11 19.37 -25.79 20.69
C LEU A 11 20.80 -25.90 21.26
N SER A 12 21.68 -24.93 20.95
CA SER A 12 23.12 -25.02 21.22
C SER A 12 23.71 -23.81 21.93
N LEU A 13 22.89 -22.99 22.62
CA LEU A 13 23.46 -21.93 23.46
C LEU A 13 23.89 -22.52 24.81
N ASP A 14 25.20 -22.54 25.05
CA ASP A 14 25.78 -22.82 26.35
C ASP A 14 25.45 -21.66 27.30
N LEU A 15 24.28 -21.73 27.94
CA LEU A 15 23.78 -20.73 28.90
C LEU A 15 24.58 -20.68 30.22
N GLU A 16 25.69 -21.41 30.32
CA GLU A 16 26.61 -21.34 31.46
C GLU A 16 27.32 -19.98 31.52
N ASN A 17 27.47 -19.28 30.38
CA ASN A 17 27.99 -17.92 30.33
C ASN A 17 26.86 -16.91 30.54
N LYS A 18 26.84 -16.27 31.72
CA LYS A 18 25.79 -15.32 32.16
C LYS A 18 25.73 -14.00 31.37
N ASP A 19 26.66 -13.78 30.45
CA ASP A 19 26.87 -12.47 29.82
C ASP A 19 26.25 -12.35 28.43
N ILE A 20 25.58 -13.39 27.92
CA ILE A 20 24.95 -13.33 26.60
C ILE A 20 23.71 -12.42 26.66
N THR A 21 23.65 -11.46 25.75
CA THR A 21 22.58 -10.45 25.65
C THR A 21 21.66 -10.72 24.47
N LEU A 22 20.50 -10.07 24.44
CA LEU A 22 19.56 -10.15 23.32
C LEU A 22 20.14 -9.56 22.03
N LYS A 23 21.05 -8.59 22.13
CA LYS A 23 21.78 -8.04 21.00
C LYS A 23 22.60 -9.12 20.27
N ASP A 24 23.29 -9.97 21.00
CA ASP A 24 24.12 -11.05 20.44
C ASP A 24 23.26 -12.03 19.63
N ILE A 25 22.06 -12.35 20.10
CA ILE A 25 21.09 -13.17 19.36
C ILE A 25 20.67 -12.49 18.06
N LYS A 26 20.35 -11.19 18.10
CA LYS A 26 19.98 -10.47 16.88
C LYS A 26 21.13 -10.40 15.88
N GLU A 27 22.38 -10.27 16.33
CA GLU A 27 23.56 -10.28 15.46
C GLU A 27 23.78 -11.65 14.80
N ILE A 28 23.61 -12.75 15.54
CA ILE A 28 23.67 -14.11 14.98
C ILE A 28 22.61 -14.29 13.87
N ILE A 29 21.37 -13.88 14.15
CA ILE A 29 20.26 -13.96 13.18
C ILE A 29 20.54 -13.04 11.98
N ALA A 30 21.14 -11.86 12.18
CA ALA A 30 21.49 -10.96 11.10
C ALA A 30 22.51 -11.59 10.13
N VAL A 31 23.53 -12.26 10.66
CA VAL A 31 24.56 -12.95 9.88
C VAL A 31 23.97 -14.15 9.14
N GLU A 32 23.18 -14.98 9.82
CA GLU A 32 22.62 -16.21 9.25
C GLU A 32 21.61 -15.92 8.11
N TYR A 33 20.79 -14.89 8.28
CA TYR A 33 19.73 -14.54 7.32
C TYR A 33 20.09 -13.39 6.38
N GLY A 34 21.32 -12.88 6.44
CA GLY A 34 21.82 -11.82 5.55
C GLY A 34 21.07 -10.49 5.69
N VAL A 35 20.71 -10.11 6.92
CA VAL A 35 20.04 -8.83 7.22
C VAL A 35 21.11 -7.79 7.55
N GLU A 36 21.14 -6.67 6.82
CA GLU A 36 22.17 -5.62 7.00
C GLU A 36 22.02 -4.84 8.32
N THR A 37 20.81 -4.76 8.86
CA THR A 37 20.44 -3.94 10.01
C THR A 37 19.80 -4.77 11.13
N VAL A 38 20.44 -4.77 12.30
CA VAL A 38 19.97 -5.47 13.52
C VAL A 38 18.59 -4.96 13.97
N ASP A 39 18.29 -3.68 13.73
CA ASP A 39 17.02 -3.01 14.09
C ASP A 39 15.78 -3.52 13.31
N ASP A 40 16.01 -4.24 12.22
CA ASP A 40 14.94 -4.83 11.42
C ASP A 40 14.51 -6.22 11.91
N ILE A 41 15.20 -6.74 12.92
CA ILE A 41 14.92 -8.01 13.59
C ILE A 41 14.13 -7.74 14.87
N LEU A 42 12.90 -8.24 14.92
CA LEU A 42 12.01 -8.19 16.07
C LEU A 42 11.92 -9.57 16.71
N LEU A 43 12.37 -9.69 17.96
CA LEU A 43 12.30 -10.93 18.74
C LEU A 43 11.08 -10.92 19.66
N SER A 44 10.46 -12.09 19.82
CA SER A 44 9.37 -12.30 20.78
C SER A 44 9.45 -13.69 21.37
N PHE A 45 9.20 -13.79 22.68
CA PHE A 45 9.15 -15.05 23.41
C PHE A 45 7.80 -15.19 24.10
N SER A 46 7.09 -16.30 23.87
CA SER A 46 5.75 -16.54 24.42
C SER A 46 4.75 -15.39 24.16
N GLY A 47 4.87 -14.74 22.99
CA GLY A 47 4.04 -13.60 22.61
C GLY A 47 4.44 -12.25 23.23
N ILE A 48 5.49 -12.21 24.05
CA ILE A 48 6.03 -10.98 24.66
C ILE A 48 7.17 -10.47 23.77
N PRO A 49 7.11 -9.22 23.26
CA PRO A 49 8.19 -8.65 22.47
C PRO A 49 9.41 -8.36 23.36
N LEU A 50 10.58 -8.75 22.87
CA LEU A 50 11.87 -8.55 23.54
C LEU A 50 12.56 -7.32 22.93
N ASN A 51 12.21 -6.14 23.44
CA ASN A 51 12.65 -4.85 22.87
C ASN A 51 13.96 -4.31 23.46
N ASP A 52 14.37 -4.80 24.63
CA ASP A 52 15.54 -4.27 25.34
C ASP A 52 16.78 -5.12 25.02
N ASP A 53 17.67 -4.58 24.21
CA ASP A 53 18.82 -5.32 23.65
C ASP A 53 19.89 -5.67 24.71
N ASP A 54 19.98 -4.87 25.77
CA ASP A 54 20.96 -5.03 26.85
C ASP A 54 20.53 -6.04 27.92
N LYS A 55 19.31 -6.62 27.81
CA LYS A 55 18.85 -7.60 28.79
C LYS A 55 19.53 -8.94 28.58
N GLN A 56 20.03 -9.50 29.68
CA GLN A 56 20.53 -10.87 29.73
C GLN A 56 19.42 -11.88 29.48
N LEU A 57 19.75 -12.97 28.78
CA LEU A 57 18.80 -14.03 28.43
C LEU A 57 18.13 -14.67 29.65
N VAL A 58 18.88 -14.82 30.74
CA VAL A 58 18.40 -15.39 32.02
C VAL A 58 17.30 -14.52 32.63
N THR A 59 17.46 -13.19 32.59
CA THR A 59 16.48 -12.22 33.13
C THR A 59 15.17 -12.22 32.34
N VAL A 60 15.25 -12.54 31.05
CA VAL A 60 14.09 -12.66 30.15
C VAL A 60 13.39 -14.02 30.30
N GLY A 61 14.01 -14.97 31.00
CA GLY A 61 13.46 -16.32 31.20
C GLY A 61 13.69 -17.25 30.00
N LEU A 62 14.67 -16.94 29.15
CA LEU A 62 15.08 -17.80 28.05
C LEU A 62 16.00 -18.91 28.58
N VAL A 63 15.57 -20.15 28.40
CA VAL A 63 16.26 -21.37 28.85
C VAL A 63 16.72 -22.18 27.64
N GLN A 64 17.67 -23.10 27.83
CA GLN A 64 18.15 -23.97 26.77
C GLN A 64 16.97 -24.77 26.18
N GLY A 65 16.87 -24.81 24.85
CA GLY A 65 15.73 -25.40 24.15
C GLY A 65 14.48 -24.52 24.09
N ALA A 66 14.53 -23.27 24.55
CA ALA A 66 13.43 -22.33 24.35
C ALA A 66 13.27 -21.97 22.86
N THR A 67 12.02 -21.88 22.42
CA THR A 67 11.68 -21.43 21.07
C THR A 67 11.38 -19.93 21.08
N ILE A 68 12.05 -19.16 20.21
CA ILE A 68 11.85 -17.72 20.03
C ILE A 68 11.24 -17.47 18.65
N ASP A 69 10.29 -16.54 18.60
CA ASP A 69 9.72 -16.05 17.35
C ASP A 69 10.53 -14.82 16.90
N ALA A 70 11.24 -14.95 15.78
CA ALA A 70 11.91 -13.84 15.12
C ALA A 70 11.09 -13.37 13.92
N SER A 71 10.94 -12.05 13.80
CA SER A 71 10.31 -11.44 12.62
C SER A 71 11.22 -10.40 11.98
N VAL A 72 11.55 -10.64 10.71
CA VAL A 72 12.42 -9.76 9.94
C VAL A 72 11.58 -8.86 9.06
N LYS A 73 11.84 -7.56 9.11
CA LYS A 73 11.27 -6.59 8.15
C LYS A 73 12.03 -6.73 6.84
N LEU A 74 11.38 -7.27 5.82
CA LEU A 74 11.98 -7.36 4.49
C LEU A 74 11.98 -5.98 3.81
N LEU A 75 13.13 -5.61 3.22
CA LEU A 75 13.23 -4.49 2.30
C LEU A 75 12.35 -4.76 1.07
N GLY A 76 11.48 -3.80 0.72
CA GLY A 76 10.54 -3.95 -0.40
C GLY A 76 9.19 -4.56 -0.01
N GLY A 77 8.52 -3.96 0.98
CA GLY A 77 7.16 -4.32 1.38
C GLY A 77 6.15 -4.45 0.22
N LYS A 78 4.95 -4.97 0.50
CA LYS A 78 3.90 -5.22 -0.51
C LYS A 78 3.46 -3.91 -1.17
N ILE A 79 4.11 -3.52 -2.26
CA ILE A 79 3.76 -2.36 -3.07
C ILE A 79 2.95 -2.87 -4.27
N HIS A 80 1.62 -2.89 -4.14
CA HIS A 80 0.74 -3.13 -5.29
C HIS A 80 0.53 -1.80 -6.02
N GLY A 81 1.22 -1.65 -7.16
CA GLY A 81 1.09 -0.51 -8.06
C GLY A 81 1.93 0.71 -7.63
N GLN A 82 2.67 1.29 -8.59
CA GLN A 82 3.39 2.53 -8.39
C GLN A 82 2.40 3.70 -8.40
N LEU A 83 2.35 4.51 -7.33
CA LEU A 83 1.54 5.73 -7.27
C LEU A 83 2.10 6.88 -8.12
N SER A 84 3.30 6.72 -8.69
CA SER A 84 3.99 7.71 -9.53
C SER A 84 3.20 8.18 -10.76
N ARG A 85 2.18 7.42 -11.17
CA ARG A 85 1.34 7.73 -12.33
C ARG A 85 0.01 8.39 -11.97
N ALA A 86 -0.29 8.58 -10.68
CA ALA A 86 -1.53 9.21 -10.25
C ALA A 86 -1.63 10.63 -10.79
N GLY A 87 -2.72 10.96 -11.48
CA GLY A 87 -2.99 12.31 -11.99
C GLY A 87 -2.20 12.74 -13.23
N LYS A 88 -1.29 11.91 -13.77
CA LYS A 88 -0.42 12.26 -14.93
C LYS A 88 -1.19 12.84 -16.11
N VAL A 89 -2.34 12.27 -16.44
CA VAL A 89 -3.15 12.71 -17.59
C VAL A 89 -3.82 14.06 -17.31
N LYS A 90 -4.32 14.26 -16.08
CA LYS A 90 -5.01 15.51 -15.69
C LYS A 90 -4.05 16.70 -15.65
N SER A 91 -2.79 16.49 -15.26
CA SER A 91 -1.77 17.54 -15.25
C SER A 91 -1.19 17.81 -16.64
N ALA A 92 -1.10 16.78 -17.51
CA ALA A 92 -0.60 16.95 -18.87
C ALA A 92 -1.58 17.71 -19.79
N THR A 93 -2.89 17.60 -19.54
CA THR A 93 -3.88 18.29 -20.39
C THR A 93 -3.97 19.79 -20.08
N PRO A 94 -4.01 20.66 -21.11
CA PRO A 94 -4.19 22.09 -20.90
C PRO A 94 -5.52 22.37 -20.20
N LYS A 95 -5.50 23.27 -19.21
CA LYS A 95 -6.72 23.64 -18.47
C LYS A 95 -7.53 24.63 -19.29
N VAL A 96 -8.58 24.14 -19.97
CA VAL A 96 -9.50 24.98 -20.74
C VAL A 96 -10.59 25.55 -19.82
N GLU A 97 -10.74 26.87 -19.83
CA GLU A 97 -11.79 27.59 -19.10
C GLU A 97 -13.17 27.37 -19.75
N LYS A 98 -14.23 27.51 -18.95
CA LYS A 98 -15.59 27.41 -19.48
C LYS A 98 -15.92 28.71 -20.21
N GLN A 99 -16.38 28.60 -21.46
CA GLN A 99 -16.96 29.75 -22.17
C GLN A 99 -18.14 30.32 -21.38
N GLU A 100 -18.09 31.61 -21.07
CA GLU A 100 -19.07 32.30 -20.20
C GLU A 100 -20.40 32.58 -20.92
N ASP A 101 -20.38 32.78 -22.23
CA ASP A 101 -21.51 33.36 -22.97
C ASP A 101 -22.56 32.36 -23.49
N LYS A 102 -22.72 31.20 -22.83
CA LYS A 102 -23.77 30.26 -23.25
C LYS A 102 -25.10 30.61 -22.59
N PRO A 103 -26.16 30.98 -23.36
CA PRO A 103 -27.46 31.21 -22.78
C PRO A 103 -27.92 29.96 -22.01
N LYS A 104 -28.60 30.17 -20.88
CA LYS A 104 -29.09 29.08 -20.04
C LYS A 104 -29.92 28.13 -20.91
N LYS A 105 -29.57 26.85 -20.86
CA LYS A 105 -30.31 25.81 -21.60
C LYS A 105 -31.75 25.80 -21.10
N LEU A 106 -32.71 25.74 -22.03
CA LEU A 106 -34.12 25.55 -21.68
C LEU A 106 -34.29 24.25 -20.87
N THR A 107 -35.15 24.28 -19.85
CA THR A 107 -35.46 23.14 -18.97
C THR A 107 -36.95 22.78 -19.03
N GLY A 108 -37.29 21.59 -18.52
CA GLY A 108 -38.68 21.13 -18.40
C GLY A 108 -39.46 21.08 -19.71
N ARG A 109 -40.71 21.58 -19.68
CA ARG A 109 -41.62 21.54 -20.82
C ARG A 109 -41.11 22.34 -22.02
N ALA A 110 -40.44 23.46 -21.78
CA ALA A 110 -39.85 24.28 -22.85
C ALA A 110 -38.77 23.49 -23.61
N LYS A 111 -37.92 22.75 -22.90
CA LYS A 111 -36.91 21.85 -23.51
C LYS A 111 -37.55 20.74 -24.32
N GLN A 112 -38.60 20.11 -23.80
CA GLN A 112 -39.32 19.04 -24.50
C GLN A 112 -39.98 19.55 -25.78
N ARG A 113 -40.62 20.73 -25.75
CA ARG A 113 -41.16 21.39 -26.95
C ARG A 113 -40.07 21.66 -27.98
N GLN A 114 -38.95 22.26 -27.57
CA GLN A 114 -37.82 22.52 -28.47
C GLN A 114 -37.25 21.24 -29.09
N LEU A 115 -37.09 20.17 -28.29
CA LEU A 115 -36.61 18.87 -28.77
C LEU A 115 -37.58 18.24 -29.77
N TYR A 116 -38.89 18.31 -29.51
CA TYR A 116 -39.90 17.81 -30.42
C TYR A 116 -39.86 18.56 -31.76
N THR A 117 -39.85 19.89 -31.71
CA THR A 117 -39.74 20.73 -32.90
C THR A 117 -38.47 20.40 -33.69
N LYS A 118 -37.31 20.28 -33.03
CA LYS A 118 -36.04 19.93 -33.70
C LYS A 118 -36.02 18.52 -34.29
N ARG A 119 -36.62 17.53 -33.62
CA ARG A 119 -36.54 16.12 -34.02
C ARG A 119 -37.59 15.73 -35.06
N PHE A 120 -38.77 16.36 -35.03
CA PHE A 120 -39.92 15.89 -35.78
C PHE A 120 -40.55 16.96 -36.68
N VAL A 121 -40.57 18.24 -36.26
CA VAL A 121 -41.23 19.30 -37.04
C VAL A 121 -40.28 19.93 -38.06
N ASN A 122 -39.08 20.32 -37.64
CA ASN A 122 -38.07 20.96 -38.49
C ASN A 122 -37.11 19.94 -39.14
N LYS A 123 -37.48 18.66 -39.14
CA LYS A 123 -36.67 17.58 -39.71
C LYS A 123 -36.88 17.52 -41.22
N ILE A 124 -35.88 17.92 -42.00
CA ILE A 124 -35.83 17.63 -43.43
C ILE A 124 -34.97 16.36 -43.62
N THR A 125 -35.56 15.30 -44.16
CA THR A 125 -34.83 14.11 -44.58
C THR A 125 -34.27 14.35 -45.98
N THR A 126 -32.96 14.48 -46.11
CA THR A 126 -32.30 14.38 -47.42
C THR A 126 -32.43 12.94 -47.92
N ILE A 127 -32.39 12.76 -49.24
CA ILE A 127 -32.58 11.47 -49.94
C ILE A 127 -31.66 10.36 -49.38
N ASP A 128 -30.50 10.71 -48.83
CA ASP A 128 -29.52 9.76 -48.26
C ASP A 128 -29.66 9.49 -46.75
N GLY A 129 -30.79 9.86 -46.13
CA GLY A 129 -31.05 9.60 -44.71
C GLY A 129 -30.26 10.47 -43.73
N ARG A 130 -29.45 11.43 -44.21
CA ARG A 130 -28.77 12.43 -43.36
C ARG A 130 -29.75 13.53 -42.97
N HIS A 131 -29.75 13.90 -41.69
CA HIS A 131 -30.58 14.97 -41.15
C HIS A 131 -29.80 16.28 -41.15
N ILE A 132 -30.32 17.27 -41.87
CA ILE A 132 -29.80 18.63 -41.88
C ILE A 132 -30.74 19.47 -41.03
N LEU A 133 -30.19 20.18 -40.04
CA LEU A 133 -30.93 21.19 -39.28
C LEU A 133 -30.82 22.51 -40.07
N LEU A 134 -31.95 23.12 -40.43
CA LEU A 134 -32.00 24.55 -40.77
C LEU A 134 -32.02 25.38 -39.47
#